data_AF-A0A936H0U1-F1
#
_entry.id   AF-A0A936H0U1-F1
#
_cell.length_a   1.000
_cell.length_b   1.000
_cell.length_c   1.000
_cell.angle_alpha   90.00
_cell.angle_beta   90.00
_cell.angle_gamma   90.00
#
_symmetry.space_group_name_H-M   'P 1'
#
loop_
_entity.id
_entity.type
_entity.pdbx_description
1 polymer ?
#
loop_
_entity_poly.entity_id
_entity_poly.type
_entity_poly.pdbx_seq_one_letter_code
_entity_poly.pdbx_strand_id
1 'polypeptide(L)'
;MRYGFIIDNRKCIGCHACTTACKAEHQVPLGVNRTWVKQVEKGEFPNTRRLFSVMRCNHCTEAPCVEICPVEALFFREDGIVDFDNRRCIGCKSCMQACPYDALYIDPENHTAAKCNYCAQRVDVGLEPACVNVCPEHAIISGDMENPDTEIAQLLAREQVTVRKVSKGTVPNLFYINGDEASLTPSLTERSNEYFWNSQSLGVGHYAKEAEKLAFSNGDAIQTLMQGNRQTATAGEVAQNGPSKSIDLMLGKPRRIYDTPEKGVLWGWEVSGYVLTKAISAGAFLIPFLSLVSGAAQPGLNNVWWGLGLALVFLGATGALLVKDLDRPDRFLNVLLRPQWGSWLVRGGYAISVYGGLIALNGLFLFLNIRVLEEVLIWVTAISAAVVAIYTAFLFAQAKGRDFWQSPSLSLHMLVHSFMAGAAAFGILSFFQDAQADWTRFLTTVLIVGLAINLFTIFLEIVTPHPTVDAKAVVKMIVKGRYSRLFWAGVVAFGNILPLVLLSVGSGSLLLAASGLIALIGIYLTEHIWVEAPQRIPLV
;
A
#
# COMPACT_ATOMS: atom_id res chain seq x y z
N MET A 1 7.05 23.90 23.63
CA MET A 1 7.22 22.56 24.20
C MET A 1 7.11 21.57 23.07
N ARG A 2 8.13 20.74 22.89
CA ARG A 2 8.18 19.75 21.82
C ARG A 2 8.79 18.46 22.30
N TYR A 3 7.96 17.45 22.51
CA TYR A 3 8.41 16.16 23.00
C TYR A 3 9.14 15.35 21.92
N GLY A 4 10.23 14.70 22.33
CA GLY A 4 10.98 13.77 21.50
C GLY A 4 11.63 12.65 22.30
N PHE A 5 12.28 11.73 21.62
CA PHE A 5 13.01 10.63 22.26
C PHE A 5 14.48 10.62 21.81
N ILE A 6 15.38 10.30 22.73
CA ILE A 6 16.72 9.82 22.41
C ILE A 6 16.83 8.36 22.85
N ILE A 7 17.41 7.53 21.99
CA ILE A 7 17.86 6.19 22.32
C ILE A 7 19.39 6.22 22.37
N ASP A 8 19.97 6.00 23.55
CA ASP A 8 21.41 5.84 23.71
C ASP A 8 21.81 4.38 23.49
N ASN A 9 22.22 4.05 22.25
CA ASN A 9 22.61 2.69 21.90
C ASN A 9 23.90 2.24 22.60
N ARG A 10 24.66 3.14 23.23
CA ARG A 10 25.84 2.77 24.05
C ARG A 10 25.42 2.05 25.34
N LYS A 11 24.23 2.36 25.84
CA LYS A 11 23.68 1.87 27.11
C LYS A 11 22.66 0.73 26.92
N CYS A 12 22.06 0.61 25.76
CA CYS A 12 21.00 -0.39 25.54
C CYS A 12 21.54 -1.83 25.58
N ILE A 13 21.15 -2.59 26.60
CA ILE A 13 21.49 -4.01 26.78
C ILE A 13 20.50 -4.98 26.13
N GLY A 14 19.46 -4.48 25.46
CA GLY A 14 18.49 -5.32 24.77
C GLY A 14 17.60 -6.17 25.69
N CYS A 15 17.31 -5.73 26.92
CA CYS A 15 16.54 -6.51 27.91
C CYS A 15 15.02 -6.64 27.63
N HIS A 16 14.49 -5.96 26.59
CA HIS A 16 13.06 -5.91 26.25
C HIS A 16 12.11 -5.36 27.33
N ALA A 17 12.61 -4.84 28.46
CA ALA A 17 11.78 -4.25 29.52
C ALA A 17 10.85 -3.13 28.98
N CYS A 18 11.34 -2.31 28.06
CA CYS A 18 10.57 -1.25 27.41
C CYS A 18 9.38 -1.78 26.60
N THR A 19 9.52 -2.94 25.95
CA THR A 19 8.46 -3.63 25.20
C THR A 19 7.39 -4.12 26.17
N THR A 20 7.78 -4.85 27.22
CA THR A 20 6.87 -5.42 28.21
C THR A 20 6.10 -4.35 28.98
N ALA A 21 6.79 -3.31 29.45
CA ALA A 21 6.14 -2.20 30.17
C ALA A 21 5.13 -1.47 29.28
N CYS A 22 5.47 -1.24 28.00
CA CYS A 22 4.54 -0.62 27.06
C CYS A 22 3.31 -1.49 26.81
N LYS A 23 3.46 -2.82 26.77
CA LYS A 23 2.32 -3.74 26.65
C LYS A 23 1.42 -3.68 27.88
N ALA A 24 2.00 -3.73 29.07
CA ALA A 24 1.25 -3.70 30.32
C ALA A 24 0.50 -2.36 30.51
N GLU A 25 1.18 -1.23 30.31
CA GLU A 25 0.62 0.12 30.47
C GLU A 25 -0.57 0.37 29.54
N HIS A 26 -0.49 -0.09 28.28
CA HIS A 26 -1.50 0.19 27.27
C HIS A 26 -2.39 -1.00 26.93
N GLN A 27 -2.27 -2.11 27.67
CA GLN A 27 -2.97 -3.37 27.39
C GLN A 27 -2.84 -3.79 25.92
N VAL A 28 -1.61 -3.72 25.38
CA VAL A 28 -1.36 -4.01 23.96
C VAL A 28 -1.56 -5.51 23.69
N PRO A 29 -2.38 -5.90 22.70
CA PRO A 29 -2.64 -7.30 22.41
C PRO A 29 -1.41 -8.12 22.04
N LEU A 30 -1.57 -9.45 22.06
CA LEU A 30 -0.56 -10.37 21.54
C LEU A 30 -0.40 -10.19 20.02
N GLY A 31 0.79 -10.49 19.50
CA GLY A 31 1.13 -10.28 18.08
C GLY A 31 1.62 -8.87 17.74
N VAL A 32 1.11 -7.82 18.40
CA VAL A 32 1.44 -6.42 18.07
C VAL A 32 2.27 -5.73 19.16
N ASN A 33 3.01 -4.69 18.77
CA ASN A 33 3.90 -3.92 19.66
C ASN A 33 3.86 -2.43 19.29
N ARG A 34 3.88 -1.54 20.30
CA ARG A 34 4.04 -0.08 20.09
C ARG A 34 5.52 0.35 20.12
N THR A 35 6.37 -0.42 20.79
CA THR A 35 7.84 -0.30 20.82
C THR A 35 8.41 -1.72 20.87
N TRP A 36 9.55 -1.95 20.23
CA TRP A 36 10.26 -3.24 20.26
C TRP A 36 11.76 -3.03 20.20
N VAL A 37 12.54 -4.06 20.53
CA VAL A 37 14.00 -4.03 20.42
C VAL A 37 14.39 -4.86 19.20
N LYS A 38 15.14 -4.24 18.29
CA LYS A 38 15.78 -4.90 17.15
C LYS A 38 17.20 -5.29 17.56
N GLN A 39 17.53 -6.55 17.37
CA GLN A 39 18.88 -7.08 17.57
C GLN A 39 19.55 -7.32 16.22
N VAL A 40 20.83 -6.94 16.10
CA VAL A 40 21.67 -7.23 14.94
C VAL A 40 23.01 -7.77 15.43
N GLU A 41 23.44 -8.91 14.90
CA GLU A 41 24.76 -9.48 15.17
C GLU A 41 25.74 -9.09 14.05
N LYS A 42 26.96 -8.68 14.42
CA LYS A 42 28.04 -8.30 13.49
C LYS A 42 29.38 -8.88 13.92
N GLY A 43 30.30 -8.99 12.97
CA GLY A 43 31.66 -9.50 13.19
C GLY A 43 31.78 -10.98 12.86
N GLU A 44 32.97 -11.52 13.06
CA GLU A 44 33.28 -12.94 12.84
C GLU A 44 33.81 -13.54 14.15
N PHE A 45 33.41 -14.76 14.48
CA PHE A 45 33.89 -15.44 15.69
C PHE A 45 35.43 -15.49 15.70
N PRO A 46 36.10 -15.17 16.83
CA PRO A 46 35.56 -14.86 18.15
C PRO A 46 35.15 -13.39 18.38
N ASN A 47 35.42 -12.50 17.42
CA ASN A 47 35.15 -11.06 17.48
C ASN A 47 33.73 -10.72 17.00
N THR A 48 32.72 -11.29 17.64
CA THR A 48 31.31 -10.97 17.38
C THR A 48 30.78 -9.92 18.35
N ARG A 49 29.83 -9.12 17.89
CA ARG A 49 29.13 -8.11 18.70
C ARG A 49 27.64 -8.13 18.40
N ARG A 50 26.83 -7.93 19.45
CA ARG A 50 25.39 -7.73 19.37
C ARG A 50 25.08 -6.25 19.50
N LEU A 51 24.21 -5.77 18.63
CA LEU A 51 23.76 -4.39 18.59
C LEU A 51 22.26 -4.39 18.83
N PHE A 52 21.82 -3.58 19.78
CA PHE A 52 20.42 -3.44 20.13
C PHE A 52 19.95 -2.04 19.75
N SER A 53 18.78 -1.95 19.12
CA SER A 53 18.15 -0.69 18.76
C SER A 53 16.68 -0.72 19.12
N VAL A 54 16.23 0.26 19.89
CA VAL A 54 14.81 0.38 20.23
C VAL A 54 14.07 1.07 19.08
N MET A 55 13.01 0.42 18.60
CA MET A 55 12.22 0.85 17.45
C MET A 55 10.81 1.20 17.92
N ARG A 56 10.28 2.33 17.45
CA ARG A 56 8.94 2.85 17.80
C ARG A 56 8.48 3.91 16.79
N CYS A 57 7.33 4.52 17.04
CA CYS A 57 6.90 5.73 16.31
C CYS A 57 7.87 6.88 16.57
N ASN A 58 8.26 7.60 15.52
CA ASN A 58 9.21 8.70 15.63
C ASN A 58 8.57 10.05 15.98
N HIS A 59 7.23 10.10 16.16
CA HIS A 59 6.47 11.34 16.40
C HIS A 59 6.90 12.49 15.47
N CYS A 60 6.99 12.17 14.17
CA CYS A 60 7.46 13.07 13.12
C CYS A 60 6.79 14.44 13.16
N THR A 61 7.57 15.49 12.94
CA THR A 61 7.06 16.85 12.73
C THR A 61 6.24 16.90 11.44
N GLU A 62 6.79 16.36 10.36
CA GLU A 62 6.11 16.20 9.07
C GLU A 62 5.58 14.77 9.01
N ALA A 63 4.45 14.53 9.69
CA ALA A 63 3.88 13.19 9.85
C ALA A 63 2.95 12.80 8.67
N PRO A 64 3.40 11.98 7.70
CA PRO A 64 2.56 11.59 6.57
C PRO A 64 1.37 10.72 6.99
N CYS A 65 1.45 10.05 8.14
CA CYS A 65 0.33 9.29 8.70
C CYS A 65 -0.83 10.18 9.17
N VAL A 66 -0.54 11.42 9.61
CA VAL A 66 -1.57 12.41 9.92
C VAL A 66 -2.17 12.88 8.61
N GLU A 67 -1.36 13.37 7.66
CA GLU A 67 -1.83 13.92 6.38
C GLU A 67 -2.74 12.98 5.58
N ILE A 68 -2.38 11.69 5.50
CA ILE A 68 -3.14 10.69 4.74
C ILE A 68 -4.42 10.24 5.44
N CYS A 69 -4.55 10.47 6.76
CA CYS A 69 -5.70 10.01 7.53
C CYS A 69 -6.99 10.68 7.00
N PRO A 70 -8.05 9.93 6.66
CA PRO A 70 -9.23 10.56 6.07
C PRO A 70 -10.18 11.21 7.09
N VAL A 71 -10.06 10.85 8.36
CA VAL A 71 -11.05 11.14 9.40
C VAL A 71 -10.43 11.82 10.62
N GLU A 72 -9.20 12.35 10.49
CA GLU A 72 -8.38 12.93 11.56
C GLU A 72 -8.33 12.04 12.82
N ALA A 73 -8.26 10.72 12.62
CA ALA A 73 -7.99 9.78 13.70
C ALA A 73 -6.54 9.86 14.18
N LEU A 74 -5.65 10.48 13.39
CA LEU A 74 -4.28 10.82 13.78
C LEU A 74 -4.18 12.34 13.73
N PHE A 75 -3.58 12.95 14.74
CA PHE A 75 -3.48 14.40 14.86
C PHE A 75 -2.23 14.84 15.61
N PHE A 76 -1.86 16.11 15.46
CA PHE A 76 -0.79 16.74 16.23
C PHE A 76 -1.36 17.33 17.52
N ARG A 77 -0.74 17.03 18.65
CA ARG A 77 -0.93 17.76 19.90
C ARG A 77 -0.07 19.04 19.89
N GLU A 78 -0.43 20.00 20.74
CA GLU A 78 0.30 21.28 20.88
C GLU A 78 1.76 21.09 21.33
N ASP A 79 2.03 19.99 22.04
CA ASP A 79 3.34 19.61 22.58
C ASP A 79 4.20 18.79 21.58
N GLY A 80 3.79 18.70 20.32
CA GLY A 80 4.49 17.99 19.25
C GLY A 80 4.26 16.47 19.22
N ILE A 81 3.50 15.90 20.17
CA ILE A 81 3.16 14.48 20.13
C ILE A 81 2.14 14.25 19.00
N VAL A 82 2.52 13.42 18.02
CA VAL A 82 1.55 12.82 17.10
C VAL A 82 0.75 11.79 17.89
N ASP A 83 -0.56 11.98 18.06
CA ASP A 83 -1.45 11.09 18.81
C ASP A 83 -2.56 10.51 17.92
N PHE A 84 -3.45 9.68 18.48
CA PHE A 84 -4.56 9.07 17.75
C PHE A 84 -5.85 8.94 18.58
N ASP A 85 -7.01 9.02 17.91
CA ASP A 85 -8.34 8.76 18.48
C ASP A 85 -8.98 7.54 17.82
N ASN A 86 -9.06 6.45 18.57
CA ASN A 86 -9.66 5.18 18.14
C ASN A 86 -11.14 5.31 17.76
N ARG A 87 -11.88 6.28 18.30
CA ARG A 87 -13.32 6.44 18.02
C ARG A 87 -13.56 6.96 16.62
N ARG A 88 -12.61 7.73 16.07
CA ARG A 88 -12.69 8.31 14.72
C ARG A 88 -12.22 7.32 13.66
N CYS A 89 -11.27 6.44 14.00
CA CYS A 89 -10.62 5.54 13.05
C CYS A 89 -11.63 4.62 12.33
N ILE A 90 -11.48 4.53 11.00
CA ILE A 90 -12.27 3.67 10.11
C ILE A 90 -11.53 2.40 9.65
N GLY A 91 -10.28 2.19 10.08
CA GLY A 91 -9.52 0.99 9.70
C GLY A 91 -9.12 0.91 8.21
N CYS A 92 -8.91 2.04 7.52
CA CYS A 92 -8.55 2.08 6.09
C CYS A 92 -7.09 1.72 5.76
N LYS A 93 -6.24 1.53 6.78
CA LYS A 93 -4.81 1.16 6.66
C LYS A 93 -3.90 2.16 5.90
N SER A 94 -4.42 3.29 5.38
CA SER A 94 -3.63 4.29 4.65
C SER A 94 -2.44 4.83 5.45
N CYS A 95 -2.63 5.07 6.75
CA CYS A 95 -1.57 5.55 7.64
C CYS A 95 -0.39 4.57 7.79
N MET A 96 -0.63 3.26 7.64
CA MET A 96 0.41 2.24 7.65
C MET A 96 1.23 2.26 6.36
N GLN A 97 0.60 2.55 5.22
CA GLN A 97 1.31 2.74 3.95
C GLN A 97 2.13 4.04 3.92
N ALA A 98 1.62 5.08 4.59
CA ALA A 98 2.31 6.36 4.67
C ALA A 98 3.52 6.36 5.60
N CYS A 99 3.53 5.56 6.66
CA CYS A 99 4.62 5.56 7.63
C CYS A 99 5.87 4.84 7.08
N PRO A 100 6.99 5.53 6.83
CA PRO A 100 8.19 4.89 6.29
C PRO A 100 8.93 4.02 7.32
N TYR A 101 8.50 4.06 8.58
CA TYR A 101 9.09 3.34 9.72
C TYR A 101 8.29 2.12 10.15
N ASP A 102 7.17 1.84 9.47
CA ASP A 102 6.24 0.78 9.84
C ASP A 102 5.87 0.80 11.33
N ALA A 103 5.58 1.98 11.88
CA ALA A 103 5.33 2.16 13.31
C ALA A 103 3.86 1.97 13.72
N LEU A 104 2.95 1.85 12.74
CA LEU A 104 1.50 1.69 12.98
C LEU A 104 1.05 0.27 12.70
N TYR A 105 0.08 -0.24 13.45
CA TYR A 105 -0.56 -1.53 13.22
C TYR A 105 -2.07 -1.40 13.37
N ILE A 106 -2.84 -2.37 12.85
CA ILE A 106 -4.24 -2.52 13.21
C ILE A 106 -4.31 -3.37 14.48
N ASP A 107 -4.92 -2.81 15.51
CA ASP A 107 -5.19 -3.51 16.75
C ASP A 107 -6.17 -4.67 16.48
N PRO A 108 -5.81 -5.92 16.81
CA PRO A 108 -6.62 -7.09 16.49
C PRO A 108 -7.94 -7.16 17.26
N GLU A 109 -8.08 -6.44 18.38
CA GLU A 109 -9.26 -6.49 19.23
C GLU A 109 -10.29 -5.42 18.83
N ASN A 110 -9.85 -4.19 18.58
CA ASN A 110 -10.75 -3.07 18.28
C ASN A 110 -10.79 -2.67 16.79
N HIS A 111 -9.92 -3.24 15.96
CA HIS A 111 -9.85 -3.01 14.51
C HIS A 111 -9.53 -1.56 14.11
N THR A 112 -8.79 -0.84 14.97
CA THR A 112 -8.35 0.54 14.71
C THR A 112 -6.84 0.63 14.61
N ALA A 113 -6.35 1.67 13.94
CA ALA A 113 -4.92 1.91 13.82
C ALA A 113 -4.35 2.39 15.16
N ALA A 114 -3.31 1.71 15.63
CA ALA A 114 -2.61 2.03 16.87
C ALA A 114 -1.10 2.15 16.65
N LYS A 115 -0.44 2.87 17.55
CA LYS A 115 1.01 3.13 17.57
C LYS A 115 1.45 3.58 18.96
N CYS A 116 2.74 3.86 19.13
CA CYS A 116 3.20 4.64 20.29
C CYS A 116 2.50 6.02 20.30
N ASN A 117 1.87 6.37 21.42
CA ASN A 117 1.27 7.68 21.68
C ASN A 117 2.10 8.48 22.71
N TYR A 118 3.40 8.19 22.83
CA TYR A 118 4.28 8.82 23.80
C TYR A 118 3.83 8.64 25.28
N CYS A 119 2.94 7.68 25.56
CA CYS A 119 2.26 7.59 26.86
C CYS A 119 1.62 8.93 27.27
N ALA A 120 0.98 9.63 26.33
CA ALA A 120 0.27 10.90 26.51
C ALA A 120 -0.42 11.03 27.88
N GLN A 121 -1.21 10.02 28.28
CA GLN A 121 -1.95 10.01 29.54
C GLN A 121 -1.07 10.12 30.81
N ARG A 122 0.19 9.67 30.74
CA ARG A 122 1.16 9.78 31.83
C ARG A 122 1.84 11.15 31.82
N VAL A 123 2.21 11.62 30.64
CA VAL A 123 2.85 12.93 30.46
C VAL A 123 1.92 14.06 30.91
N ASP A 124 0.61 13.92 30.65
CA ASP A 124 -0.42 14.88 31.07
C ASP A 124 -0.51 15.06 32.60
N VAL A 125 -0.04 14.06 33.38
CA VAL A 125 0.02 14.12 34.86
C VAL A 125 1.45 14.26 35.39
N GLY A 126 2.41 14.64 34.54
CA GLY A 126 3.80 14.87 34.91
C GLY A 126 4.63 13.60 35.15
N LEU A 127 4.15 12.44 34.68
CA LEU A 127 4.89 11.19 34.75
C LEU A 127 5.64 10.89 33.44
N GLU A 128 6.80 10.25 33.55
CA GLU A 128 7.54 9.77 32.39
C GLU A 128 6.80 8.61 31.67
N PRO A 129 7.03 8.44 30.36
CA PRO A 129 6.55 7.26 29.63
C PRO A 129 7.01 5.95 30.28
N ALA A 130 6.15 4.93 30.30
CA ALA A 130 6.44 3.65 30.96
C ALA A 130 7.74 2.99 30.44
N CYS A 131 8.02 3.13 29.15
CA CYS A 131 9.24 2.58 28.54
C CYS A 131 10.54 3.27 28.98
N VAL A 132 10.47 4.52 29.45
CA VAL A 132 11.59 5.30 29.99
C VAL A 132 11.82 4.88 31.44
N ASN A 133 10.75 4.92 32.24
CA ASN A 133 10.79 4.59 33.67
C ASN A 133 11.32 3.17 33.96
N VAL A 134 11.00 2.18 33.11
CA VAL A 134 11.43 0.79 33.30
C VAL A 134 12.87 0.51 32.82
N CYS A 135 13.53 1.46 32.13
CA CYS A 135 14.81 1.19 31.50
C CYS A 135 15.94 1.14 32.54
N PRO A 136 16.53 -0.03 32.84
CA PRO A 136 17.51 -0.14 33.94
C PRO A 136 18.79 0.67 33.66
N GLU A 137 19.16 0.77 32.38
CA GLU A 137 20.37 1.47 31.93
C GLU A 137 20.10 2.94 31.56
N HIS A 138 18.86 3.43 31.71
CA HIS A 138 18.46 4.78 31.30
C HIS A 138 18.87 5.09 29.84
N ALA A 139 18.71 4.10 28.97
CA ALA A 139 19.06 4.19 27.55
C ALA A 139 17.96 4.87 26.71
N ILE A 140 16.77 5.09 27.26
CA ILE A 140 15.64 5.72 26.60
C ILE A 140 15.38 7.02 27.34
N ILE A 141 15.58 8.16 26.68
CA ILE A 141 15.41 9.49 27.25
C ILE A 141 14.23 10.16 26.56
N SER A 142 13.33 10.73 27.34
CA SER A 142 12.16 11.49 26.87
C SER A 142 12.14 12.87 27.50
N GLY A 143 11.68 13.88 26.76
CA GLY A 143 11.50 15.22 27.31
C GLY A 143 11.19 16.25 26.25
N ASP A 144 11.05 17.48 26.70
CA ASP A 144 10.88 18.65 25.84
C ASP A 144 12.23 19.07 25.23
N MET A 145 12.38 18.90 23.93
CA MET A 145 13.61 19.21 23.19
C MET A 145 13.89 20.71 23.09
N GLU A 146 12.91 21.57 23.36
CA GLU A 146 13.06 23.02 23.31
C GLU A 146 13.47 23.62 24.66
N ASN A 147 13.35 22.85 25.74
CA ASN A 147 13.75 23.31 27.06
C ASN A 147 15.20 22.90 27.37
N PRO A 148 16.16 23.85 27.46
CA PRO A 148 17.59 23.57 27.66
C PRO A 148 17.91 22.92 29.01
N ASP A 149 17.00 23.00 29.98
CA ASP A 149 17.17 22.37 31.30
C ASP A 149 16.91 20.86 31.26
N THR A 150 16.32 20.33 30.18
CA THR A 150 16.02 18.91 30.05
C THR A 150 17.24 18.11 29.58
N GLU A 151 17.33 16.85 30.02
CA GLU A 151 18.41 15.94 29.61
C GLU A 151 18.42 15.75 28.07
N ILE A 152 17.25 15.63 27.45
CA ILE A 152 17.15 15.45 26.00
C ILE A 152 17.75 16.63 25.22
N ALA A 153 17.45 17.88 25.61
CA ALA A 153 17.99 19.06 24.94
C ALA A 153 19.51 19.16 25.13
N GLN A 154 20.01 18.84 26.32
CA GLN A 154 21.45 18.84 26.61
C GLN A 154 22.19 17.76 25.80
N LEU A 155 21.60 16.57 25.64
CA LEU A 155 22.17 15.51 24.81
C LEU A 155 22.15 15.88 23.33
N LEU A 156 21.05 16.43 22.80
CA LEU A 156 20.98 16.92 21.42
C LEU A 156 22.03 18.00 21.11
N ALA A 157 22.40 18.81 22.10
CA ALA A 157 23.41 19.85 21.95
C ALA A 157 24.86 19.31 22.00
N ARG A 158 25.10 18.19 22.69
CA ARG A 158 26.46 17.68 22.98
C ARG A 158 26.86 16.47 22.15
N GLU A 159 25.91 15.64 21.75
CA GLU A 159 26.15 14.34 21.13
C GLU A 159 25.81 14.36 19.64
N GLN A 160 26.51 13.54 18.86
CA GLN A 160 26.14 13.30 17.48
C GLN A 160 25.02 12.26 17.41
N VAL A 161 23.86 12.68 16.89
CA VAL A 161 22.68 11.82 16.76
C VAL A 161 22.36 11.48 15.31
N THR A 162 21.76 10.30 15.11
CA THR A 162 21.23 9.87 13.81
C THR A 162 19.71 9.69 13.89
N VAL A 163 19.04 9.83 12.76
CA VAL A 163 17.60 9.56 12.61
C VAL A 163 17.36 8.61 11.45
N ARG A 164 16.22 7.91 11.47
CA ARG A 164 15.88 6.93 10.43
C ARG A 164 15.34 7.60 9.17
N LYS A 165 15.79 7.11 8.00
CA LYS A 165 15.27 7.43 6.66
C LYS A 165 15.11 8.94 6.41
N VAL A 166 16.21 9.69 6.57
CA VAL A 166 16.27 11.15 6.33
C VAL A 166 15.71 11.54 4.96
N SER A 167 15.95 10.72 3.93
CA SER A 167 15.47 10.93 2.56
C SER A 167 13.95 11.04 2.41
N LYS A 168 13.16 10.66 3.43
CA LYS A 168 11.69 10.76 3.40
C LYS A 168 11.14 12.13 3.79
N GLY A 169 11.99 13.03 4.30
CA GLY A 169 11.59 14.40 4.66
C GLY A 169 10.51 14.48 5.73
N THR A 170 10.45 13.52 6.66
CA THR A 170 9.43 13.45 7.74
C THR A 170 9.83 14.18 9.01
N VAL A 171 11.09 14.67 9.10
CA VAL A 171 11.66 15.36 10.27
C VAL A 171 11.36 14.61 11.58
N PRO A 172 12.00 13.45 11.81
CA PRO A 172 11.72 12.58 12.95
C PRO A 172 12.14 13.19 14.29
N ASN A 173 11.34 12.99 15.34
CA ASN A 173 11.64 13.40 16.71
C ASN A 173 12.09 12.21 17.58
N LEU A 174 12.71 11.21 16.94
CA LEU A 174 13.35 10.06 17.57
C LEU A 174 14.79 9.96 17.06
N PHE A 175 15.72 10.16 17.99
CA PHE A 175 17.14 10.29 17.75
C PHE A 175 17.89 9.09 18.35
N TYR A 176 18.99 8.70 17.71
CA TYR A 176 19.82 7.59 18.15
C TYR A 176 21.25 8.08 18.36
N ILE A 177 21.80 7.90 19.56
CA ILE A 177 23.24 8.09 19.83
C ILE A 177 23.93 6.77 19.54
N ASN A 178 24.97 6.80 18.70
CA ASN A 178 25.68 5.59 18.25
C ASN A 178 24.76 4.54 17.60
N GLY A 179 23.74 5.00 16.87
CA GLY A 179 22.80 4.14 16.15
C GLY A 179 23.47 3.46 14.95
N ASP A 180 23.57 2.14 14.99
CA ASP A 180 24.19 1.36 13.93
C ASP A 180 23.34 1.33 12.64
N GLU A 181 23.98 1.57 11.50
CA GLU A 181 23.30 1.68 10.20
C GLU A 181 22.52 0.42 9.82
N ALA A 182 23.01 -0.78 10.16
CA ALA A 182 22.32 -2.03 9.85
C ALA A 182 21.08 -2.25 10.73
N SER A 183 21.03 -1.59 11.90
CA SER A 183 19.84 -1.58 12.75
C SER A 183 18.81 -0.56 12.24
N LEU A 184 19.26 0.61 11.81
CA LEU A 184 18.38 1.70 11.37
C LEU A 184 17.83 1.52 9.95
N THR A 185 18.58 0.83 9.08
CA THR A 185 18.26 0.58 7.66
C THR A 185 17.91 -0.90 7.42
N PRO A 186 16.62 -1.22 7.21
CA PRO A 186 16.13 -2.59 7.02
C PRO A 186 16.79 -3.36 5.88
N SER A 187 17.00 -2.68 4.75
CA SER A 187 17.43 -3.28 3.48
C SER A 187 18.90 -3.73 3.45
N LEU A 188 19.69 -3.40 4.48
CA LEU A 188 21.10 -3.78 4.59
C LEU A 188 21.31 -5.17 5.24
N THR A 189 20.24 -5.85 5.62
CA THR A 189 20.29 -7.12 6.37
C THR A 189 19.34 -8.14 5.74
N GLU A 190 19.85 -9.35 5.49
CA GLU A 190 19.01 -10.49 5.08
C GLU A 190 18.16 -10.99 6.27
N ARG A 191 16.91 -11.37 6.01
CA ARG A 191 16.02 -11.91 7.04
C ARG A 191 16.20 -13.42 7.15
N SER A 192 16.36 -13.93 8.36
CA SER A 192 16.29 -15.37 8.64
C SER A 192 14.92 -15.72 9.22
N ASN A 193 14.24 -16.73 8.66
CA ASN A 193 12.90 -17.17 9.10
C ASN A 193 12.92 -18.00 10.40
N GLU A 194 14.08 -18.25 10.98
CA GLU A 194 14.26 -19.15 12.11
C GLU A 194 14.94 -18.40 13.27
N TYR A 195 14.13 -17.93 14.22
CA TYR A 195 14.62 -17.47 15.50
C TYR A 195 13.70 -17.89 16.65
N PHE A 196 14.31 -18.19 17.79
CA PHE A 196 13.70 -18.79 18.98
C PHE A 196 12.68 -17.88 19.69
N TRP A 197 12.82 -16.55 19.55
CA TRP A 197 12.00 -15.58 20.27
C TRP A 197 10.88 -14.93 19.44
N ASN A 198 10.84 -15.15 18.12
CA ASN A 198 9.83 -14.49 17.25
C ASN A 198 9.57 -15.21 15.91
N SER A 199 9.14 -16.48 15.97
CA SER A 199 8.56 -17.15 14.80
C SER A 199 7.13 -16.64 14.51
N GLN A 200 6.98 -15.35 14.19
CA GLN A 200 5.75 -14.80 13.63
C GLN A 200 5.84 -14.67 12.10
N SER A 201 6.24 -15.76 11.44
CA SER A 201 6.22 -15.89 9.97
C SER A 201 4.80 -15.82 9.37
N LEU A 202 3.77 -15.79 10.22
CA LEU A 202 2.34 -15.87 9.88
C LEU A 202 1.60 -14.52 9.91
N GLY A 203 2.30 -13.38 10.04
CA GLY A 203 1.65 -12.06 10.07
C GLY A 203 0.78 -11.81 11.31
N VAL A 204 0.12 -10.64 11.38
CA VAL A 204 -0.72 -10.22 12.53
C VAL A 204 -2.07 -9.65 12.07
N GLY A 205 -3.10 -9.80 12.91
CA GLY A 205 -4.43 -9.21 12.69
C GLY A 205 -5.30 -9.99 11.71
N HIS A 206 -6.10 -9.27 10.89
CA HIS A 206 -7.04 -9.86 9.93
C HIS A 206 -6.37 -10.83 8.93
N TYR A 207 -5.07 -10.63 8.70
CA TYR A 207 -4.22 -11.44 7.84
C TYR A 207 -3.50 -12.58 8.54
N ALA A 208 -3.67 -12.80 9.85
CA ALA A 208 -3.24 -14.07 10.45
C ALA A 208 -4.02 -15.24 9.81
N LYS A 209 -5.31 -15.04 9.48
CA LYS A 209 -6.14 -16.00 8.74
C LYS A 209 -5.81 -16.10 7.25
N GLU A 210 -5.43 -14.99 6.62
CA GLU A 210 -5.07 -14.98 5.19
C GLU A 210 -3.64 -15.47 4.98
N ALA A 211 -2.73 -15.21 5.92
CA ALA A 211 -1.40 -15.82 6.00
C ALA A 211 -1.48 -17.30 6.45
N GLU A 212 -2.44 -17.71 7.29
CA GLU A 212 -2.82 -19.12 7.45
C GLU A 212 -3.27 -19.70 6.11
N LYS A 213 -4.26 -19.10 5.44
CA LYS A 213 -4.72 -19.56 4.12
C LYS A 213 -3.61 -19.58 3.08
N LEU A 214 -2.66 -18.64 3.09
CA LEU A 214 -1.53 -18.58 2.16
C LEU A 214 -0.44 -19.60 2.53
N ALA A 215 -0.17 -19.79 3.83
CA ALA A 215 0.71 -20.84 4.34
C ALA A 215 0.16 -22.25 4.05
N PHE A 216 -1.16 -22.39 3.98
CA PHE A 216 -1.87 -23.61 3.58
C PHE A 216 -2.40 -23.59 2.14
N SER A 217 -2.11 -22.55 1.35
CA SER A 217 -2.41 -22.54 -0.08
C SER A 217 -1.32 -23.35 -0.77
N ASN A 218 -1.73 -24.49 -1.31
CA ASN A 218 -0.92 -25.60 -1.78
C ASN A 218 0.06 -25.30 -2.96
N GLY A 219 0.35 -24.03 -3.25
CA GLY A 219 1.27 -23.60 -4.30
C GLY A 219 2.67 -23.32 -3.77
N ASP A 220 2.84 -22.30 -2.92
CA ASP A 220 4.17 -21.85 -2.47
C ASP A 220 4.79 -22.77 -1.40
N ALA A 221 3.99 -23.25 -0.43
CA ALA A 221 4.48 -24.17 0.60
C ALA A 221 4.80 -25.57 0.03
N ILE A 222 3.93 -26.11 -0.82
CA ILE A 222 4.16 -27.42 -1.46
C ILE A 222 5.28 -27.33 -2.50
N GLN A 223 5.44 -26.23 -3.25
CA GLN A 223 6.56 -26.12 -4.18
C GLN A 223 7.91 -25.97 -3.45
N THR A 224 7.95 -25.28 -2.31
CA THR A 224 9.15 -25.17 -1.47
C THR A 224 9.44 -26.50 -0.74
N LEU A 225 8.40 -27.21 -0.29
CA LEU A 225 8.52 -28.54 0.33
C LEU A 225 8.79 -29.68 -0.68
N MET A 226 8.26 -29.60 -1.91
CA MET A 226 8.47 -30.60 -2.97
C MET A 226 9.74 -30.38 -3.79
N GLN A 227 10.26 -29.15 -3.84
CA GLN A 227 11.63 -28.91 -4.32
C GLN A 227 12.67 -29.29 -3.27
N GLY A 228 12.32 -29.27 -1.98
CA GLY A 228 13.18 -29.69 -0.87
C GLY A 228 13.17 -31.19 -0.55
N ASN A 229 12.14 -31.94 -0.94
CA ASN A 229 12.05 -33.38 -0.64
C ASN A 229 11.40 -34.16 -1.78
N ARG A 230 12.20 -34.46 -2.81
CA ARG A 230 12.00 -35.68 -3.61
C ARG A 230 13.03 -36.70 -3.19
N GLN A 231 12.69 -37.50 -2.20
CA GLN A 231 12.85 -38.96 -2.19
C GLN A 231 12.59 -39.45 -0.77
N THR A 232 11.84 -40.55 -0.67
CA THR A 232 11.63 -41.38 0.51
C THR A 232 12.96 -41.65 1.22
N ALA A 233 13.26 -40.87 2.27
CA ALA A 233 14.49 -41.00 3.04
C ALA A 233 14.18 -41.78 4.32
N THR A 234 14.91 -42.87 4.56
CA THR A 234 14.83 -43.65 5.78
C THR A 234 15.37 -42.85 6.98
N ALA A 235 15.00 -43.22 8.21
CA ALA A 235 15.37 -42.47 9.42
C ALA A 235 16.90 -42.23 9.58
N GLY A 236 17.74 -43.08 8.96
CA GLY A 236 19.19 -42.89 8.90
C GLY A 236 19.65 -41.76 7.97
N GLU A 237 18.94 -41.51 6.87
CA GLU A 237 19.25 -40.42 5.92
C GLU A 237 18.77 -39.06 6.44
N VAL A 238 17.67 -39.03 7.20
CA VAL A 238 17.21 -37.82 7.92
C VAL A 238 18.20 -37.43 9.03
N ALA A 239 18.93 -38.38 9.63
CA ALA A 239 19.95 -38.08 10.63
C ALA A 239 21.24 -37.48 10.03
N GLN A 240 21.52 -37.74 8.74
CA GLN A 240 22.67 -37.18 8.02
C GLN A 240 22.35 -35.88 7.27
N ASN A 241 21.13 -35.74 6.74
CA ASN A 241 20.71 -34.61 5.90
C ASN A 241 19.59 -33.74 6.52
N GLY A 242 19.22 -34.00 7.78
CA GLY A 242 18.22 -33.22 8.51
C GLY A 242 18.70 -31.80 8.85
N PRO A 243 17.79 -30.90 9.28
CA PRO A 243 18.16 -29.54 9.66
C PRO A 243 19.29 -29.60 10.68
N SER A 244 20.33 -28.81 10.38
CA SER A 244 21.57 -28.72 11.13
C SER A 244 21.28 -28.72 12.64
N LYS A 245 21.88 -29.65 13.39
CA LYS A 245 21.68 -29.74 14.85
C LYS A 245 21.86 -28.34 15.45
N SER A 246 21.21 -28.05 16.57
CA SER A 246 21.39 -26.77 17.29
C SER A 246 22.86 -26.37 17.53
N ILE A 247 23.76 -27.35 17.52
CA ILE A 247 25.22 -27.19 17.53
C ILE A 247 25.79 -26.63 16.21
N ASP A 248 25.33 -27.07 15.04
CA ASP A 248 25.74 -26.49 13.74
C ASP A 248 25.20 -25.07 13.56
N LEU A 249 24.05 -24.75 14.16
CA LEU A 249 23.52 -23.38 14.24
C LEU A 249 24.39 -22.47 15.13
N MET A 250 25.11 -23.06 16.10
CA MET A 250 26.09 -22.38 16.96
C MET A 250 27.50 -22.31 16.33
N LEU A 251 27.82 -23.21 15.40
CA LEU A 251 29.09 -23.26 14.65
C LEU A 251 29.02 -22.55 13.29
N GLY A 252 27.84 -22.11 12.86
CA GLY A 252 27.62 -21.38 11.62
C GLY A 252 28.29 -20.01 11.61
N LYS A 253 28.68 -19.54 10.41
CA LYS A 253 29.16 -18.16 10.22
C LYS A 253 28.13 -17.18 10.79
N PRO A 254 28.56 -16.16 11.55
CA PRO A 254 27.65 -15.15 12.08
C PRO A 254 26.85 -14.52 10.94
N ARG A 255 25.53 -14.61 11.07
CA ARG A 255 24.55 -14.09 10.11
C ARG A 255 23.79 -12.95 10.79
N ARG A 256 23.46 -11.92 10.02
CA ARG A 256 22.60 -10.84 10.52
C ARG A 256 21.19 -11.42 10.63
N ILE A 257 20.64 -11.49 11.84
CA ILE A 257 19.31 -12.04 12.12
C ILE A 257 18.35 -10.87 12.36
N TYR A 258 17.13 -11.00 11.87
CA TYR A 258 16.11 -9.96 11.91
C TYR A 258 14.90 -10.41 12.73
N ASP A 259 14.47 -9.62 13.71
CA ASP A 259 13.57 -10.07 14.79
C ASP A 259 12.22 -9.32 14.85
N THR A 260 11.73 -8.77 13.74
CA THR A 260 10.42 -8.06 13.70
C THR A 260 9.46 -8.75 12.73
N PRO A 261 8.18 -8.97 13.12
CA PRO A 261 7.20 -9.62 12.26
C PRO A 261 6.94 -8.81 10.97
N GLU A 262 6.66 -9.52 9.88
CA GLU A 262 6.19 -8.90 8.64
C GLU A 262 4.69 -8.63 8.76
N LYS A 263 4.26 -7.39 8.49
CA LYS A 263 2.83 -7.03 8.50
C LYS A 263 2.07 -7.50 7.27
N GLY A 264 2.77 -8.12 6.32
CA GLY A 264 2.24 -8.63 5.07
C GLY A 264 1.68 -7.54 4.16
N VAL A 265 0.77 -7.97 3.30
CA VAL A 265 0.03 -7.10 2.38
C VAL A 265 -1.21 -6.58 3.10
N LEU A 266 -1.31 -5.26 3.24
CA LEU A 266 -2.42 -4.59 3.95
C LEU A 266 -3.57 -4.24 3.00
N TRP A 267 -3.23 -3.93 1.75
CA TRP A 267 -4.18 -3.65 0.68
C TRP A 267 -4.13 -4.80 -0.30
N GLY A 268 -5.15 -5.66 -0.22
CA GLY A 268 -5.25 -6.90 -0.98
C GLY A 268 -5.92 -6.73 -2.34
N TRP A 269 -6.63 -7.78 -2.75
CA TRP A 269 -7.34 -7.81 -4.03
C TRP A 269 -8.50 -6.81 -4.09
N GLU A 270 -9.07 -6.42 -2.94
CA GLU A 270 -10.14 -5.43 -2.83
C GLU A 270 -9.71 -4.10 -3.47
N VAL A 271 -8.47 -3.69 -3.21
CA VAL A 271 -7.88 -2.47 -3.78
C VAL A 271 -7.68 -2.58 -5.28
N SER A 272 -7.13 -3.70 -5.74
CA SER A 272 -6.97 -3.94 -7.18
C SER A 272 -8.33 -3.98 -7.89
N GLY A 273 -9.34 -4.58 -7.25
CA GLY A 273 -10.70 -4.69 -7.73
C GLY A 273 -11.38 -3.33 -7.86
N TYR A 274 -11.31 -2.48 -6.84
CA TYR A 274 -11.96 -1.17 -6.92
C TYR A 274 -11.25 -0.22 -7.88
N VAL A 275 -9.94 -0.37 -8.11
CA VAL A 275 -9.23 0.40 -9.14
C VAL A 275 -9.72 0.01 -10.53
N LEU A 276 -9.92 -1.29 -10.79
CA LEU A 276 -10.49 -1.79 -12.04
C LEU A 276 -11.94 -1.32 -12.24
N THR A 277 -12.82 -1.52 -11.25
CA THR A 277 -14.23 -1.13 -11.39
C THR A 277 -14.36 0.38 -11.58
N LYS A 278 -13.53 1.18 -10.92
CA LYS A 278 -13.44 2.62 -11.13
C LYS A 278 -12.98 2.97 -12.55
N ALA A 279 -11.98 2.27 -13.07
CA ALA A 279 -11.50 2.47 -14.45
C ALA A 279 -12.59 2.15 -15.47
N ILE A 280 -13.35 1.06 -15.29
CA ILE A 280 -14.50 0.72 -16.12
C ILE A 280 -15.57 1.82 -16.02
N SER A 281 -15.87 2.30 -14.82
CA SER A 281 -16.88 3.34 -14.59
C SER A 281 -16.53 4.66 -15.26
N ALA A 282 -15.30 5.15 -15.11
CA ALA A 282 -14.82 6.36 -15.78
C ALA A 282 -14.76 6.17 -17.30
N GLY A 283 -14.25 5.02 -17.76
CA GLY A 283 -14.17 4.64 -19.16
C GLY A 283 -15.52 4.57 -19.87
N ALA A 284 -16.54 4.03 -19.21
CA ALA A 284 -17.90 3.89 -19.75
C ALA A 284 -18.53 5.25 -20.11
N PHE A 285 -18.15 6.32 -19.42
CA PHE A 285 -18.55 7.69 -19.77
C PHE A 285 -17.59 8.34 -20.77
N LEU A 286 -16.28 8.19 -20.57
CA LEU A 286 -15.26 8.84 -21.40
C LEU A 286 -15.24 8.35 -22.86
N ILE A 287 -15.63 7.10 -23.13
CA ILE A 287 -15.60 6.55 -24.50
C ILE A 287 -16.68 7.15 -25.41
N PRO A 288 -17.98 7.17 -25.06
CA PRO A 288 -18.98 7.90 -25.82
C PRO A 288 -18.66 9.38 -25.95
N PHE A 289 -18.16 10.01 -24.87
CA PHE A 289 -17.73 11.40 -24.90
C PHE A 289 -16.58 11.64 -25.90
N LEU A 290 -15.55 10.81 -25.90
CA LEU A 290 -14.43 10.88 -26.84
C LEU A 290 -14.91 10.70 -28.29
N SER A 291 -15.88 9.83 -28.52
CA SER A 291 -16.50 9.63 -29.83
C SER A 291 -17.19 10.91 -30.33
N LEU A 292 -17.93 11.60 -29.45
CA LEU A 292 -18.59 12.87 -29.77
C LEU A 292 -17.59 13.97 -30.10
N VAL A 293 -16.54 14.11 -29.29
CA VAL A 293 -15.52 15.16 -29.47
C VAL A 293 -14.65 14.92 -30.70
N SER A 294 -14.29 13.68 -30.99
CA SER A 294 -13.45 13.34 -32.15
C SER A 294 -14.23 13.31 -33.47
N GLY A 295 -15.55 13.17 -33.41
CA GLY A 295 -16.40 12.95 -34.60
C GLY A 295 -16.14 11.62 -35.31
N ALA A 296 -15.34 10.71 -34.72
CA ALA A 296 -14.92 9.47 -35.35
C ALA A 296 -16.06 8.43 -35.45
N ALA A 297 -17.04 8.51 -34.55
CA ALA A 297 -18.29 7.77 -34.61
C ALA A 297 -19.40 8.55 -33.88
N GLN A 298 -20.65 8.35 -34.30
CA GLN A 298 -21.81 8.89 -33.59
C GLN A 298 -22.32 7.82 -32.62
N PRO A 299 -22.25 8.03 -31.29
CA PRO A 299 -22.79 7.06 -30.35
C PRO A 299 -24.31 7.02 -30.50
N GLY A 300 -24.86 5.87 -30.87
CA GLY A 300 -26.31 5.67 -30.86
C GLY A 300 -26.89 5.85 -29.45
N LEU A 301 -28.17 6.23 -29.36
CA LEU A 301 -28.86 6.45 -28.08
C LEU A 301 -28.70 5.28 -27.09
N ASN A 302 -28.74 4.05 -27.61
CA ASN A 302 -28.52 2.84 -26.82
C ASN A 302 -27.12 2.81 -26.17
N ASN A 303 -26.06 3.18 -26.90
CA ASN A 303 -24.70 3.20 -26.37
C ASN A 303 -24.53 4.27 -25.29
N VAL A 304 -25.23 5.40 -25.40
CA VAL A 304 -25.25 6.43 -24.36
C VAL A 304 -25.89 5.88 -23.09
N TRP A 305 -27.06 5.24 -23.19
CA TRP A 305 -27.72 4.60 -22.04
C TRP A 305 -26.85 3.49 -21.41
N TRP A 306 -26.21 2.64 -22.22
CA TRP A 306 -25.26 1.65 -21.73
C TRP A 306 -24.06 2.30 -21.04
N GLY A 307 -23.53 3.40 -21.55
CA GLY A 307 -22.44 4.15 -20.92
C GLY A 307 -22.81 4.65 -19.54
N LEU A 308 -23.97 5.31 -19.42
CA LEU A 308 -24.47 5.81 -18.13
C LEU A 308 -24.77 4.66 -17.14
N GLY A 309 -25.42 3.60 -17.62
CA GLY A 309 -25.76 2.43 -16.81
C GLY A 309 -24.52 1.68 -16.30
N LEU A 310 -23.57 1.38 -17.19
CA LEU A 310 -22.29 0.76 -16.82
C LEU A 310 -21.52 1.65 -15.84
N ALA A 311 -21.47 2.96 -16.10
CA ALA A 311 -20.79 3.90 -15.23
C ALA A 311 -21.35 3.85 -13.80
N LEU A 312 -22.68 3.88 -13.62
CA LEU A 312 -23.32 3.80 -12.30
C LEU A 312 -23.12 2.44 -11.62
N VAL A 313 -23.29 1.34 -12.34
CA VAL A 313 -23.13 -0.02 -11.79
C VAL A 313 -21.72 -0.23 -11.27
N PHE A 314 -20.72 0.11 -12.08
CA PHE A 314 -19.32 -0.06 -11.69
C PHE A 314 -18.86 0.97 -10.65
N LEU A 315 -19.45 2.18 -10.63
CA LEU A 315 -19.21 3.14 -9.54
C LEU A 315 -19.78 2.63 -8.21
N GLY A 316 -20.97 2.02 -8.25
CA GLY A 316 -21.57 1.34 -7.09
C GLY A 316 -20.72 0.17 -6.60
N ALA A 317 -20.19 -0.64 -7.53
CA ALA A 317 -19.26 -1.72 -7.20
C ALA A 317 -17.96 -1.20 -6.55
N THR A 318 -17.39 -0.09 -7.05
CA THR A 318 -16.27 0.61 -6.43
C THR A 318 -16.60 1.04 -5.01
N GLY A 319 -17.77 1.65 -4.78
CA GLY A 319 -18.21 2.05 -3.44
C GLY A 319 -18.36 0.87 -2.49
N ALA A 320 -18.95 -0.24 -2.94
CA ALA A 320 -19.11 -1.44 -2.14
C ALA A 320 -17.76 -2.07 -1.75
N LEU A 321 -16.81 -2.15 -2.70
CA LEU A 321 -15.46 -2.65 -2.43
C LEU A 321 -14.67 -1.74 -1.49
N LEU A 322 -14.82 -0.41 -1.62
CA LEU A 322 -14.21 0.55 -0.70
C LEU A 322 -14.69 0.37 0.73
N VAL A 323 -16.00 0.18 0.95
CA VAL A 323 -16.56 -0.07 2.28
C VAL A 323 -16.11 -1.43 2.82
N LYS A 324 -16.02 -2.45 1.96
CA LYS A 324 -15.58 -3.80 2.32
C LYS A 324 -14.12 -3.85 2.78
N ASP A 325 -13.24 -3.03 2.21
CA ASP A 325 -11.81 -2.97 2.55
C ASP A 325 -11.54 -2.40 3.96
N LEU A 326 -12.51 -1.67 4.53
CA LEU A 326 -12.40 -1.07 5.87
C LEU A 326 -12.54 -2.12 6.97
N ASP A 327 -11.63 -2.07 7.96
CA ASP A 327 -11.80 -2.91 9.17
C ASP A 327 -12.89 -2.39 10.12
N ARG A 328 -13.37 -1.14 9.93
CA ARG A 328 -14.52 -0.53 10.63
C ARG A 328 -15.55 0.00 9.64
N PRO A 329 -16.26 -0.87 8.90
CA PRO A 329 -17.23 -0.46 7.90
C PRO A 329 -18.42 0.28 8.52
N ASP A 330 -18.72 0.04 9.80
CA ASP A 330 -19.75 0.73 10.57
C ASP A 330 -19.54 2.26 10.65
N ARG A 331 -18.30 2.72 10.44
CA ARG A 331 -17.90 4.14 10.55
C ARG A 331 -17.61 4.80 9.21
N PHE A 332 -17.92 4.15 8.08
CA PHE A 332 -17.54 4.64 6.75
C PHE A 332 -18.05 6.07 6.47
N LEU A 333 -19.22 6.44 6.99
CA LEU A 333 -19.81 7.77 6.81
C LEU A 333 -18.94 8.90 7.39
N ASN A 334 -18.03 8.60 8.33
CA ASN A 334 -17.10 9.59 8.86
C ASN A 334 -16.20 10.21 7.78
N VAL A 335 -15.94 9.50 6.67
CA VAL A 335 -15.18 10.04 5.53
C VAL A 335 -15.88 11.25 4.91
N LEU A 336 -17.22 11.27 4.91
CA LEU A 336 -18.04 12.36 4.36
C LEU A 336 -18.51 13.34 5.44
N LEU A 337 -18.75 12.87 6.66
CA LEU A 337 -19.29 13.70 7.74
C LEU A 337 -18.22 14.41 8.56
N ARG A 338 -16.98 13.90 8.58
CA ARG A 338 -15.83 14.47 9.29
C ARG A 338 -14.56 14.41 8.43
N PRO A 339 -14.57 15.09 7.27
CA PRO A 339 -13.51 14.96 6.28
C PRO A 339 -12.21 15.64 6.71
N GLN A 340 -11.10 14.96 6.53
CA GLN A 340 -9.78 15.57 6.49
C GLN A 340 -9.40 15.92 5.04
N TRP A 341 -9.52 17.20 4.65
CA TRP A 341 -9.31 17.65 3.27
C TRP A 341 -7.88 17.50 2.74
N GLY A 342 -6.90 17.26 3.61
CA GLY A 342 -5.54 16.89 3.21
C GLY A 342 -5.45 15.49 2.59
N SER A 343 -6.34 14.57 2.95
CA SER A 343 -6.30 13.18 2.48
C SER A 343 -6.91 13.03 1.09
N TRP A 344 -6.17 12.41 0.16
CA TRP A 344 -6.71 12.06 -1.15
C TRP A 344 -7.78 10.96 -1.11
N LEU A 345 -7.89 10.21 -0.01
CA LEU A 345 -8.99 9.25 0.18
C LEU A 345 -10.32 10.00 0.33
N VAL A 346 -10.32 11.10 1.09
CA VAL A 346 -11.50 11.97 1.24
C VAL A 346 -11.84 12.64 -0.08
N ARG A 347 -10.86 13.29 -0.72
CA ARG A 347 -11.06 13.95 -2.02
C ARG A 347 -11.59 12.97 -3.07
N GLY A 348 -11.07 11.74 -3.08
CA GLY A 348 -11.55 10.65 -3.92
C GLY A 348 -12.99 10.24 -3.61
N GLY A 349 -13.36 10.11 -2.33
CA GLY A 349 -14.73 9.83 -1.91
C GLY A 349 -15.72 10.88 -2.43
N TYR A 350 -15.41 12.16 -2.27
CA TYR A 350 -16.22 13.25 -2.83
C TYR A 350 -16.24 13.25 -4.37
N ALA A 351 -15.11 12.98 -5.02
CA ALA A 351 -15.04 12.90 -6.48
C ALA A 351 -15.96 11.79 -7.03
N ILE A 352 -15.98 10.61 -6.40
CA ILE A 352 -16.90 9.52 -6.73
C ILE A 352 -18.36 9.97 -6.51
N SER A 353 -18.68 10.58 -5.37
CA SER A 353 -20.05 11.04 -5.07
C SER A 353 -20.55 12.09 -6.06
N VAL A 354 -19.72 13.09 -6.38
CA VAL A 354 -20.04 14.12 -7.38
C VAL A 354 -20.21 13.49 -8.76
N TYR A 355 -19.29 12.63 -9.18
CA TYR A 355 -19.38 11.93 -10.46
C TYR A 355 -20.65 11.09 -10.59
N GLY A 356 -21.01 10.33 -9.56
CA GLY A 356 -22.24 9.54 -9.54
C GLY A 356 -23.50 10.41 -9.66
N GLY A 357 -23.54 11.53 -8.95
CA GLY A 357 -24.63 12.51 -9.06
C GLY A 357 -24.72 13.13 -10.46
N LEU A 358 -23.58 13.47 -11.06
CA LEU A 358 -23.52 13.99 -12.43
C LEU A 358 -24.01 12.96 -13.46
N ILE A 359 -23.58 11.69 -13.37
CA ILE A 359 -24.08 10.63 -14.26
C ILE A 359 -25.60 10.48 -14.15
N ALA A 360 -26.13 10.46 -12.93
CA ALA A 360 -27.56 10.37 -12.69
C ALA A 360 -28.31 11.56 -13.30
N LEU A 361 -27.75 12.77 -13.20
CA LEU A 361 -28.31 13.98 -13.81
C LEU A 361 -28.27 13.94 -15.34
N ASN A 362 -27.20 13.41 -15.95
CA ASN A 362 -27.15 13.20 -17.41
C ASN A 362 -28.24 12.24 -17.86
N GLY A 363 -28.43 11.12 -17.15
CA GLY A 363 -29.52 10.18 -17.44
C GLY A 363 -30.90 10.81 -17.32
N LEU A 364 -31.11 11.67 -16.32
CA LEU A 364 -32.37 12.41 -16.14
C LEU A 364 -32.61 13.41 -17.28
N PHE A 365 -31.60 14.19 -17.68
CA PHE A 365 -31.75 15.15 -18.79
C PHE A 365 -31.96 14.48 -20.14
N LEU A 366 -31.28 13.35 -20.38
CA LEU A 366 -31.50 12.52 -21.55
C LEU A 366 -32.93 11.97 -21.58
N PHE A 367 -33.47 11.54 -20.44
CA PHE A 367 -34.85 11.07 -20.31
C PHE A 367 -35.89 12.18 -20.54
N LEU A 368 -35.62 13.40 -20.06
CA LEU A 368 -36.51 14.56 -20.20
C LEU A 368 -36.32 15.36 -21.51
N ASN A 369 -35.33 14.99 -22.33
CA ASN A 369 -35.00 15.63 -23.61
C ASN A 369 -34.65 17.13 -23.50
N ILE A 370 -33.91 17.51 -22.46
CA ILE A 370 -33.48 18.90 -22.17
C ILE A 370 -32.09 19.17 -22.76
N ARG A 371 -32.03 19.57 -24.04
CA ARG A 371 -30.77 19.64 -24.81
C ARG A 371 -29.75 20.68 -24.35
N VAL A 372 -30.19 21.88 -23.96
CA VAL A 372 -29.26 23.00 -23.67
C VAL A 372 -28.41 22.73 -22.43
N LEU A 373 -29.00 22.15 -21.38
CA LEU A 373 -28.26 21.85 -20.15
C LEU A 373 -27.44 20.56 -20.29
N GLU A 374 -27.85 19.64 -21.18
CA GLU A 374 -27.16 18.39 -21.45
C GLU A 374 -25.75 18.62 -22.01
N GLU A 375 -25.58 19.55 -22.97
CA GLU A 375 -24.28 19.82 -23.58
C GLU A 375 -23.23 20.26 -22.54
N VAL A 376 -23.58 21.22 -21.69
CA VAL A 376 -22.67 21.71 -20.62
C VAL A 376 -22.41 20.61 -19.60
N LEU A 377 -23.44 19.86 -19.23
CA LEU A 377 -23.34 18.81 -18.22
C LEU A 377 -22.41 17.67 -18.65
N ILE A 378 -22.43 17.29 -19.93
CA ILE A 378 -21.55 16.24 -20.48
C ILE A 378 -20.07 16.62 -20.29
N TRP A 379 -19.69 17.86 -20.59
CA TRP A 379 -18.32 18.35 -20.39
C TRP A 379 -17.90 18.34 -18.92
N VAL A 380 -18.77 18.84 -18.03
CA VAL A 380 -18.52 18.81 -16.57
C VAL A 380 -18.35 17.37 -16.08
N THR A 381 -19.17 16.46 -16.58
CA THR A 381 -19.14 15.04 -16.22
C THR A 381 -17.90 14.35 -16.77
N ALA A 382 -17.44 14.71 -17.98
CA ALA A 382 -16.20 14.18 -18.55
C ALA A 382 -14.97 14.61 -17.73
N ILE A 383 -14.92 15.87 -17.30
CA ILE A 383 -13.86 16.35 -16.39
C ILE A 383 -13.90 15.58 -15.07
N SER A 384 -15.10 15.41 -14.49
CA SER A 384 -15.28 14.62 -13.26
C SER A 384 -14.86 13.16 -13.45
N ALA A 385 -15.16 12.55 -14.60
CA ALA A 385 -14.75 11.18 -14.94
C ALA A 385 -13.22 11.06 -15.04
N ALA A 386 -12.56 12.05 -15.64
CA ALA A 386 -11.10 12.11 -15.70
C ALA A 386 -10.47 12.24 -14.30
N VAL A 387 -11.06 13.06 -13.42
CA VAL A 387 -10.63 13.15 -12.00
C VAL A 387 -10.82 11.80 -11.29
N VAL A 388 -11.97 11.14 -11.48
CA VAL A 388 -12.23 9.79 -10.95
C VAL A 388 -11.20 8.77 -11.46
N ALA A 389 -10.83 8.84 -12.73
CA ALA A 389 -9.79 7.98 -13.31
C ALA A 389 -8.44 8.14 -12.58
N ILE A 390 -8.00 9.36 -12.29
CA ILE A 390 -6.63 9.62 -11.83
C ILE A 390 -6.44 9.80 -10.32
N TYR A 391 -7.48 10.12 -9.53
CA TYR A 391 -7.27 10.53 -8.13
C TYR A 391 -6.55 9.47 -7.27
N THR A 392 -6.74 8.18 -7.57
CA THR A 392 -6.10 7.08 -6.82
C THR A 392 -4.59 7.10 -6.94
N ALA A 393 -4.04 7.60 -8.06
CA ALA A 393 -2.60 7.77 -8.21
C ALA A 393 -2.05 8.75 -7.16
N PHE A 394 -2.80 9.81 -6.84
CA PHE A 394 -2.41 10.77 -5.81
C PHE A 394 -2.59 10.21 -4.39
N LEU A 395 -3.57 9.33 -4.17
CA LEU A 395 -3.69 8.57 -2.91
C LEU A 395 -2.47 7.67 -2.69
N PHE A 396 -2.04 6.94 -3.73
CA PHE A 396 -0.83 6.12 -3.68
C PHE A 396 0.43 6.97 -3.50
N ALA A 397 0.53 8.13 -4.15
CA ALA A 397 1.65 9.06 -3.97
C ALA A 397 1.74 9.64 -2.53
N GLN A 398 0.62 9.79 -1.81
CA GLN A 398 0.65 10.21 -0.40
C GLN A 398 1.28 9.19 0.55
N ALA A 399 1.37 7.92 0.14
CA ALA A 399 1.99 6.88 0.94
C ALA A 399 3.53 6.97 0.89
N LYS A 400 4.12 7.93 1.62
CA LYS A 400 5.57 8.16 1.68
C LYS A 400 6.41 6.94 2.08
N GLY A 401 5.79 5.91 2.69
CA GLY A 401 6.44 4.64 2.99
C GLY A 401 6.68 3.75 1.76
N ARG A 402 6.00 4.01 0.64
CA ARG A 402 6.03 3.19 -0.59
C ARG A 402 6.54 4.04 -1.76
N ASP A 403 7.84 3.99 -2.01
CA ASP A 403 8.47 4.89 -3.01
C ASP A 403 8.00 4.66 -4.43
N PHE A 404 7.74 3.40 -4.78
CA PHE A 404 7.30 3.05 -6.13
C PHE A 404 5.98 3.74 -6.51
N TRP A 405 5.09 3.95 -5.54
CA TRP A 405 3.80 4.63 -5.73
C TRP A 405 3.91 6.14 -5.92
N GLN A 406 5.06 6.75 -5.65
CA GLN A 406 5.27 8.18 -5.85
C GLN A 406 5.66 8.52 -7.30
N SER A 407 5.65 7.52 -8.20
CA SER A 407 5.96 7.72 -9.61
C SER A 407 4.94 8.64 -10.28
N PRO A 408 5.37 9.72 -10.97
CA PRO A 408 4.46 10.60 -11.71
C PRO A 408 3.73 9.91 -12.87
N SER A 409 4.25 8.78 -13.39
CA SER A 409 3.61 8.03 -14.47
C SER A 409 2.31 7.34 -14.04
N LEU A 410 2.10 7.15 -12.73
CA LEU A 410 0.96 6.41 -12.20
C LEU A 410 -0.39 7.04 -12.56
N SER A 411 -0.49 8.37 -12.60
CA SER A 411 -1.72 9.05 -13.03
C SER A 411 -2.01 8.83 -14.50
N LEU A 412 -0.97 8.76 -15.35
CA LEU A 412 -1.12 8.46 -16.76
C LEU A 412 -1.56 7.02 -16.98
N HIS A 413 -0.95 6.06 -16.26
CA HIS A 413 -1.37 4.66 -16.29
C HIS A 413 -2.84 4.47 -15.95
N MET A 414 -3.31 5.06 -14.86
CA MET A 414 -4.72 4.93 -14.44
C MET A 414 -5.69 5.58 -15.43
N LEU A 415 -5.29 6.69 -16.08
CA LEU A 415 -6.09 7.31 -17.13
C LEU A 415 -6.19 6.39 -18.37
N VAL A 416 -5.06 5.84 -18.81
CA VAL A 416 -4.99 4.90 -19.95
C VAL A 416 -5.82 3.65 -19.66
N HIS A 417 -5.71 3.07 -18.47
CA HIS A 417 -6.54 1.95 -18.02
C HIS A 417 -8.05 2.29 -18.07
N SER A 418 -8.45 3.52 -17.78
CA SER A 418 -9.86 3.92 -17.86
C SER A 418 -10.37 3.94 -19.31
N PHE A 419 -9.60 4.48 -20.26
CA PHE A 419 -9.96 4.41 -21.69
C PHE A 419 -9.97 2.97 -22.21
N MET A 420 -8.96 2.17 -21.87
CA MET A 420 -8.90 0.76 -22.25
C MET A 420 -10.08 -0.03 -21.68
N ALA A 421 -10.39 0.15 -20.39
CA ALA A 421 -11.48 -0.54 -19.71
C ALA A 421 -12.85 -0.15 -20.29
N GLY A 422 -13.07 1.13 -20.61
CA GLY A 422 -14.26 1.59 -21.30
C GLY A 422 -14.41 0.97 -22.69
N ALA A 423 -13.35 1.00 -23.51
CA ALA A 423 -13.37 0.44 -24.86
C ALA A 423 -13.59 -1.08 -24.83
N ALA A 424 -12.97 -1.78 -23.88
CA ALA A 424 -13.17 -3.20 -23.64
C ALA A 424 -14.60 -3.53 -23.22
N ALA A 425 -15.19 -2.75 -22.30
CA ALA A 425 -16.57 -2.95 -21.85
C ALA A 425 -17.57 -2.80 -22.99
N PHE A 426 -17.45 -1.74 -23.80
CA PHE A 426 -18.28 -1.57 -25.01
C PHE A 426 -17.99 -2.59 -26.10
N GLY A 427 -16.75 -3.07 -26.21
CA GLY A 427 -16.37 -4.15 -27.11
C GLY A 427 -17.09 -5.46 -26.77
N ILE A 428 -17.19 -5.79 -25.49
CA ILE A 428 -17.97 -6.94 -25.00
C ILE A 428 -19.47 -6.73 -25.27
N LEU A 429 -20.01 -5.52 -25.03
CA LEU A 429 -21.42 -5.23 -25.34
C LEU A 429 -21.74 -5.34 -26.84
N SER A 430 -20.79 -4.97 -27.69
CA SER A 430 -20.92 -5.03 -29.16
C SER A 430 -21.00 -6.46 -29.70
N PHE A 431 -20.73 -7.48 -28.87
CA PHE A 431 -21.00 -8.88 -29.23
C PHE A 431 -22.48 -9.25 -29.06
N PHE A 432 -23.16 -8.66 -28.07
CA PHE A 432 -24.57 -8.95 -27.77
C PHE A 432 -25.55 -8.08 -28.56
N GLN A 433 -25.06 -7.07 -29.26
CA GLN A 433 -25.85 -6.08 -29.97
C GLN A 433 -25.30 -5.92 -31.38
N ASP A 434 -26.15 -5.73 -32.38
CA ASP A 434 -25.73 -5.37 -33.73
C ASP A 434 -25.16 -3.94 -33.73
N ALA A 435 -23.88 -3.84 -33.36
CA ALA A 435 -23.16 -2.59 -33.32
C ALA A 435 -22.86 -2.10 -34.73
N GLN A 436 -23.03 -0.79 -34.95
CA GLN A 436 -22.67 -0.15 -36.21
C GLN A 436 -21.17 -0.33 -36.50
N ALA A 437 -20.82 -0.52 -37.78
CA ALA A 437 -19.43 -0.76 -38.19
C ALA A 437 -18.46 0.38 -37.80
N ASP A 438 -18.94 1.62 -37.80
CA ASP A 438 -18.13 2.77 -37.40
C ASP A 438 -17.83 2.76 -35.90
N TRP A 439 -18.79 2.31 -35.08
CA TRP A 439 -18.61 2.18 -33.62
C TRP A 439 -17.60 1.09 -33.28
N THR A 440 -17.70 -0.08 -33.91
CA THR A 440 -16.74 -1.18 -33.68
C THR A 440 -15.33 -0.82 -34.13
N ARG A 441 -15.20 -0.07 -35.25
CA ARG A 441 -13.91 0.45 -35.72
C ARG A 441 -13.33 1.47 -34.74
N PHE A 442 -14.14 2.42 -34.26
CA PHE A 442 -13.72 3.39 -33.25
C PHE A 442 -13.22 2.71 -31.98
N LEU A 443 -13.98 1.78 -31.40
CA LEU A 443 -13.58 1.03 -30.21
C LEU A 443 -12.28 0.25 -30.41
N THR A 444 -12.13 -0.39 -31.58
CA THR A 444 -10.91 -1.11 -31.94
C THR A 444 -9.71 -0.17 -31.97
N THR A 445 -9.84 1.00 -32.60
CA THR A 445 -8.75 1.99 -32.64
C THR A 445 -8.39 2.49 -31.23
N VAL A 446 -9.39 2.84 -30.40
CA VAL A 446 -9.14 3.29 -29.04
C VAL A 446 -8.44 2.20 -28.21
N LEU A 447 -8.86 0.95 -28.34
CA LEU A 447 -8.27 -0.16 -27.60
C LEU A 447 -6.82 -0.44 -28.06
N ILE A 448 -6.54 -0.44 -29.37
CA ILE A 448 -5.17 -0.60 -29.90
C ILE A 448 -4.26 0.52 -29.40
N VAL A 449 -4.70 1.79 -29.51
CA VAL A 449 -3.93 2.95 -29.06
C VAL A 449 -3.71 2.89 -27.55
N GLY A 450 -4.75 2.56 -26.78
CA GLY A 450 -4.67 2.39 -25.33
C GLY A 450 -3.65 1.32 -24.92
N LEU A 451 -3.71 0.13 -25.54
CA LEU A 451 -2.77 -0.97 -25.29
C LEU A 451 -1.32 -0.59 -25.65
N ALA A 452 -1.12 0.12 -26.76
CA ALA A 452 0.20 0.58 -27.18
C ALA A 452 0.77 1.61 -26.20
N ILE A 453 -0.03 2.60 -25.79
CA ILE A 453 0.36 3.59 -24.78
C ILE A 453 0.65 2.90 -23.44
N ASN A 454 -0.18 1.94 -23.03
CA ASN A 454 0.01 1.20 -21.78
C ASN A 454 1.32 0.41 -21.75
N LEU A 455 1.64 -0.31 -22.83
CA LEU A 455 2.93 -1.00 -22.93
C LEU A 455 4.11 -0.02 -22.88
N PHE A 456 3.95 1.14 -23.53
CA PHE A 456 4.97 2.18 -23.51
C PHE A 456 5.15 2.79 -22.11
N THR A 457 4.07 3.07 -21.38
CA THR A 457 4.14 3.60 -20.01
C THR A 457 4.73 2.58 -19.04
N ILE A 458 4.36 1.30 -19.15
CA ILE A 458 4.96 0.20 -18.35
C ILE A 458 6.46 0.10 -18.63
N PHE A 459 6.84 0.15 -19.91
CA PHE A 459 8.25 0.12 -20.31
C PHE A 459 9.03 1.30 -19.74
N LEU A 460 8.51 2.52 -19.89
CA LEU A 460 9.15 3.72 -19.35
C LEU A 460 9.31 3.64 -17.83
N GLU A 461 8.30 3.19 -17.10
CA GLU A 461 8.37 3.09 -15.64
C GLU A 461 9.43 2.09 -15.17
N ILE A 462 9.60 0.97 -15.87
CA ILE A 462 10.62 -0.05 -15.52
C ILE A 462 12.04 0.40 -15.89
N VAL A 463 12.19 1.16 -16.98
CA VAL A 463 13.50 1.61 -17.48
C VAL A 463 13.98 2.89 -16.81
N THR A 464 13.06 3.77 -16.41
CA THR A 464 13.41 5.05 -15.78
C THR A 464 14.17 4.78 -14.48
N PRO A 465 15.34 5.42 -14.28
CA PRO A 465 16.14 5.18 -13.08
C PRO A 465 15.39 5.69 -11.85
N HIS A 466 14.92 4.76 -11.01
CA HIS A 466 14.35 5.13 -9.72
C HIS A 466 15.43 5.65 -8.77
N PRO A 467 15.19 6.76 -8.04
CA PRO A 467 16.20 7.36 -7.18
C PRO A 467 16.46 6.56 -5.90
N THR A 468 15.48 5.78 -5.43
CA THR A 468 15.56 5.09 -4.13
C THR A 468 15.87 3.59 -4.25
N VAL A 469 16.52 3.04 -3.23
CA VAL A 469 16.83 1.60 -3.13
C VAL A 469 15.54 0.77 -3.09
N ASP A 470 14.53 1.26 -2.35
CA ASP A 470 13.24 0.59 -2.18
C ASP A 470 12.51 0.44 -3.54
N ALA A 471 12.45 1.50 -4.35
CA ALA A 471 11.82 1.44 -5.67
C ALA A 471 12.58 0.52 -6.65
N LYS A 472 13.93 0.53 -6.63
CA LYS A 472 14.74 -0.42 -7.42
C LYS A 472 14.47 -1.87 -7.01
N ALA A 473 14.29 -2.13 -5.72
CA ALA A 473 13.95 -3.46 -5.22
C ALA A 473 12.58 -3.92 -5.70
N VAL A 474 11.58 -3.03 -5.75
CA VAL A 474 10.26 -3.32 -6.34
C VAL A 474 10.39 -3.71 -7.80
N VAL A 475 11.07 -2.92 -8.63
CA VAL A 475 11.24 -3.23 -10.06
C VAL A 475 11.96 -4.56 -10.25
N LYS A 476 13.01 -4.84 -9.46
CA LYS A 476 13.68 -6.15 -9.50
C LYS A 476 12.71 -7.29 -9.14
N MET A 477 11.83 -7.09 -8.17
CA MET A 477 10.81 -8.06 -7.76
C MET A 477 9.77 -8.31 -8.86
N ILE A 478 9.39 -7.26 -9.61
CA ILE A 478 8.46 -7.32 -10.74
C ILE A 478 9.09 -8.04 -11.92
N VAL A 479 10.30 -7.65 -12.34
CA VAL A 479 10.89 -8.11 -13.60
C VAL A 479 11.58 -9.47 -13.47
N LYS A 480 12.27 -9.74 -12.35
CA LYS A 480 13.11 -10.93 -12.16
C LYS A 480 12.76 -11.75 -10.91
N GLY A 481 11.96 -11.20 -10.01
CA GLY A 481 11.63 -11.81 -8.73
C GLY A 481 10.28 -12.52 -8.72
N ARG A 482 9.60 -12.43 -7.57
CA ARG A 482 8.33 -13.11 -7.27
C ARG A 482 7.25 -12.92 -8.33
N TYR A 483 7.13 -11.72 -8.89
CA TYR A 483 6.06 -11.39 -9.84
C TYR A 483 6.47 -11.55 -11.31
N SER A 484 7.70 -12.00 -11.60
CA SER A 484 8.23 -12.09 -12.97
C SER A 484 7.34 -12.89 -13.93
N ARG A 485 6.84 -14.04 -13.51
CA ARG A 485 5.93 -14.85 -14.34
C ARG A 485 4.59 -14.14 -14.58
N LEU A 486 4.01 -13.57 -13.53
CA LEU A 486 2.74 -12.85 -13.63
C LEU A 486 2.87 -11.59 -14.48
N PHE A 487 4.00 -10.89 -14.39
CA PHE A 487 4.31 -9.71 -15.18
C PHE A 487 4.53 -10.06 -16.65
N TRP A 488 5.50 -10.92 -16.98
CA TRP A 488 5.85 -11.22 -18.37
C TRP A 488 4.77 -12.02 -19.10
N ALA A 489 4.26 -13.11 -18.50
CA ALA A 489 3.26 -13.94 -19.15
C ALA A 489 1.85 -13.34 -19.00
N GLY A 490 1.51 -12.83 -17.82
CA GLY A 490 0.16 -12.31 -17.53
C GLY A 490 -0.07 -10.89 -18.03
N VAL A 491 0.75 -9.92 -17.61
CA VAL A 491 0.56 -8.51 -17.99
C VAL A 491 1.01 -8.24 -19.42
N VAL A 492 2.26 -8.55 -19.75
CA VAL A 492 2.86 -8.17 -21.05
C VAL A 492 2.31 -9.04 -22.17
N ALA A 493 2.49 -10.36 -22.10
CA ALA A 493 2.12 -11.26 -23.19
C ALA A 493 0.58 -11.41 -23.31
N PHE A 494 -0.07 -11.91 -22.26
CA PHE A 494 -1.51 -12.17 -22.30
C PHE A 494 -2.33 -10.88 -22.26
N GLY A 495 -2.11 -10.00 -21.29
CA GLY A 495 -2.95 -8.82 -21.06
C GLY A 495 -2.83 -7.71 -22.10
N ASN A 496 -1.69 -7.61 -22.81
CA ASN A 496 -1.43 -6.50 -23.73
C ASN A 496 -1.07 -6.94 -25.17
N ILE A 497 -0.07 -7.82 -25.35
CA ILE A 497 0.38 -8.21 -26.70
C ILE A 497 -0.66 -9.08 -27.41
N LEU A 498 -1.25 -10.06 -26.74
CA LEU A 498 -2.26 -10.94 -27.32
C LEU A 498 -3.49 -10.17 -27.86
N PRO A 499 -4.14 -9.25 -27.12
CA PRO A 499 -5.25 -8.48 -27.66
C PRO A 499 -4.81 -7.55 -28.81
N LEU A 500 -3.60 -6.97 -28.76
CA LEU A 500 -3.06 -6.21 -29.90
C LEU A 500 -2.95 -7.07 -31.17
N VAL A 501 -2.45 -8.30 -31.04
CA VAL A 501 -2.36 -9.24 -32.16
C VAL A 501 -3.75 -9.62 -32.67
N LEU A 502 -4.68 -9.98 -31.79
CA LEU A 502 -6.05 -10.35 -32.18
C LEU A 502 -6.77 -9.24 -32.94
N LEU A 503 -6.65 -7.99 -32.50
CA LEU A 503 -7.25 -6.82 -33.16
C LEU A 503 -6.56 -6.47 -34.48
N SER A 504 -5.29 -6.86 -34.66
CA SER A 504 -4.56 -6.64 -35.92
C SER A 504 -4.93 -7.64 -37.03
N VAL A 505 -5.40 -8.84 -36.66
CA VAL A 505 -5.78 -9.91 -37.60
C VAL A 505 -7.21 -9.73 -38.14
N GLY A 506 -8.10 -9.08 -37.40
CA GLY A 506 -9.47 -8.82 -37.87
C GLY A 506 -10.27 -7.88 -36.98
N SER A 507 -11.31 -7.27 -37.56
CA SER A 507 -12.18 -6.27 -36.92
C SER A 507 -13.57 -6.80 -36.54
N GLY A 508 -13.71 -8.13 -36.38
CA GLY A 508 -15.00 -8.74 -35.99
C GLY A 508 -15.40 -8.43 -34.55
N SER A 509 -16.70 -8.34 -34.28
CA SER A 509 -17.26 -8.09 -32.93
C SER A 509 -16.81 -9.14 -31.90
N LEU A 510 -16.70 -10.40 -32.30
CA LEU A 510 -16.19 -11.48 -31.46
C LEU A 510 -14.72 -11.26 -31.06
N LEU A 511 -13.86 -10.85 -32.01
CA LEU A 511 -12.45 -10.57 -31.74
C LEU A 511 -12.28 -9.35 -30.84
N LEU A 512 -13.10 -8.31 -31.04
CA LEU A 512 -13.13 -7.14 -30.18
C LEU A 512 -13.57 -7.49 -28.75
N ALA A 513 -14.62 -8.30 -28.59
CA ALA A 513 -15.09 -8.75 -27.28
C ALA A 513 -14.07 -9.63 -26.56
N ALA A 514 -13.45 -10.59 -27.26
CA ALA A 514 -12.39 -11.42 -26.71
C ALA A 514 -11.17 -10.59 -26.28
N SER A 515 -10.74 -9.66 -27.13
CA SER A 515 -9.62 -8.75 -26.83
C SER A 515 -9.95 -7.82 -25.65
N GLY A 516 -11.20 -7.34 -25.56
CA GLY A 516 -11.68 -6.55 -24.44
C GLY A 516 -11.62 -7.32 -23.11
N LEU A 517 -12.09 -8.57 -23.09
CA LEU A 517 -12.01 -9.41 -21.88
C LEU A 517 -10.57 -9.65 -21.44
N ILE A 518 -9.68 -9.96 -22.39
CA ILE A 518 -8.26 -10.16 -22.12
C ILE A 518 -7.60 -8.87 -21.60
N ALA A 519 -7.94 -7.72 -22.18
CA ALA A 519 -7.44 -6.42 -21.74
C ALA A 519 -7.89 -6.08 -20.30
N LEU A 520 -9.14 -6.36 -19.94
CA LEU A 520 -9.63 -6.16 -18.55
C LEU A 520 -8.88 -7.04 -17.55
N ILE A 521 -8.59 -8.30 -17.91
CA ILE A 521 -7.75 -9.18 -17.08
C ILE A 521 -6.33 -8.61 -17.00
N GLY A 522 -5.77 -8.11 -18.11
CA GLY A 522 -4.47 -7.46 -18.14
C GLY A 522 -4.38 -6.25 -17.22
N ILE A 523 -5.40 -5.39 -17.22
CA ILE A 523 -5.50 -4.24 -16.30
C ILE A 523 -5.53 -4.74 -14.86
N TYR A 524 -6.39 -5.71 -14.52
CA TYR A 524 -6.45 -6.27 -13.16
C TYR A 524 -5.10 -6.81 -12.69
N LEU A 525 -4.41 -7.59 -13.52
CA LEU A 525 -3.09 -8.15 -13.19
C LEU A 525 -2.04 -7.05 -13.01
N THR A 526 -2.10 -6.00 -13.82
CA THR A 526 -1.20 -4.84 -13.70
C THR A 526 -1.42 -4.14 -12.37
N GLU A 527 -2.67 -3.79 -12.05
CA GLU A 527 -3.02 -3.14 -10.78
C GLU A 527 -2.68 -4.01 -9.57
N HIS A 528 -2.91 -5.33 -9.67
CA HIS A 528 -2.56 -6.27 -8.61
C HIS A 528 -1.06 -6.25 -8.30
N ILE A 529 -0.19 -6.29 -9.32
CA ILE A 529 1.26 -6.21 -9.14
C ILE A 529 1.66 -4.82 -8.59
N TRP A 530 1.11 -3.74 -9.15
CA TRP A 530 1.46 -2.37 -8.77
C TRP A 530 1.01 -2.03 -7.35
N VAL A 531 -0.09 -2.61 -6.87
CA VAL A 531 -0.55 -2.46 -5.48
C VAL A 531 0.25 -3.36 -4.53
N GLU A 532 0.50 -4.61 -4.87
CA GLU A 532 1.07 -5.56 -3.92
C GLU A 532 2.59 -5.47 -3.78
N ALA A 533 3.32 -5.30 -4.90
CA ALA A 533 4.78 -5.37 -4.89
C ALA A 533 5.45 -4.30 -4.00
N PRO A 534 5.00 -3.02 -3.96
CA PRO A 534 5.58 -2.02 -3.06
C PRO A 534 5.38 -2.32 -1.57
N GLN A 535 4.29 -3.00 -1.22
CA GLN A 535 3.96 -3.32 0.17
C GLN A 535 4.91 -4.38 0.76
N ARG A 536 5.48 -5.23 -0.11
CA ARG A 536 6.44 -6.28 0.28
C ARG A 536 7.85 -5.75 0.58
N ILE A 537 8.11 -4.46 0.35
CA ILE A 537 9.38 -3.86 0.76
C ILE A 537 9.41 -3.70 2.29
N PRO A 538 10.42 -4.26 2.97
CA PRO A 538 10.55 -4.15 4.41
C PRO A 538 10.88 -2.71 4.82
N LEU A 539 10.09 -2.17 5.74
CA LEU A 539 10.23 -0.80 6.24
C LEU A 539 10.92 -0.70 7.61
N VAL A 540 11.04 -1.82 8.31
CA VAL A 540 11.80 -2.02 9.55
C VAL A 540 12.78 -3.17 9.35
#